data_AF-A0A0N0XBR2-F1
#
_entry.id   AF-A0A0N0XBR2-F1
#
_cell.length_a   1.000
_cell.length_b   1.000
_cell.length_c   1.000
_cell.angle_alpha   90.00
_cell.angle_beta   90.00
_cell.angle_gamma   90.00
#
_symmetry.space_group_name_H-M   'P 1'
#
loop_
_entity.id
_entity.type
_entity.pdbx_description
1 polymer ?
#
loop_
_entity_poly.entity_id
_entity_poly.type
_entity_poly.pdbx_seq_one_letter_code
_entity_poly.pdbx_strand_id
1 'polypeptide(L)'
;MLDGLRPYSRLGLNIPPIKVVVNCLDATNDARQIHDAIRVTFADSKEIEVLQSTVPASVVFRQASTSGMSAHRIEYKQPSNRRAPSALQIIRELAIEVFPQWKDLFEAMSESAVAKIVKEDR
;
A
#
# COMPACT_ATOMS: atom_id res chain seq x y z
N MET A 1 10.70 18.17 -10.57
CA MET A 1 10.54 18.08 -9.09
C MET A 1 11.78 17.45 -8.45
N LEU A 2 12.30 16.33 -8.96
CA LEU A 2 13.56 15.74 -8.48
C LEU A 2 14.82 16.47 -8.95
N ASP A 3 14.74 17.25 -10.04
CA ASP A 3 15.88 18.02 -10.54
C ASP A 3 16.45 19.00 -9.52
N GLY A 4 15.62 19.50 -8.61
CA GLY A 4 16.05 20.36 -7.50
C GLY A 4 16.94 19.63 -6.48
N LEU A 5 16.92 18.30 -6.44
CA LEU A 5 17.77 17.48 -5.57
C LEU A 5 19.13 17.14 -6.20
N ARG A 6 19.24 17.22 -7.54
CA ARG A 6 20.46 16.87 -8.28
C ARG A 6 21.71 17.64 -7.83
N PRO A 7 21.66 18.94 -7.50
CA PRO A 7 22.85 19.67 -7.04
C PRO A 7 23.48 19.09 -5.77
N TYR A 8 22.68 18.48 -4.88
CA TYR A 8 23.17 17.91 -3.63
C TYR A 8 23.94 16.60 -3.80
N SER A 9 23.87 15.96 -4.98
CA SER A 9 24.71 14.80 -5.30
C SER A 9 26.20 15.09 -5.20
N ARG A 10 26.61 16.34 -5.44
CA ARG A 10 28.00 16.81 -5.27
C ARG A 10 28.46 16.82 -3.81
N LEU A 11 27.52 16.82 -2.86
CA LEU A 11 27.79 16.69 -1.42
C LEU A 11 27.76 15.22 -0.96
N GLY A 12 27.69 14.26 -1.89
CA GLY A 12 27.54 12.83 -1.58
C GLY A 12 26.11 12.41 -1.24
N LEU A 13 25.11 13.29 -1.39
CA LEU A 13 23.70 12.97 -1.14
C LEU A 13 23.07 12.40 -2.41
N ASN A 14 22.85 11.09 -2.44
CA ASN A 14 22.13 10.44 -3.53
C ASN A 14 20.64 10.80 -3.47
N ILE A 15 20.01 10.93 -4.64
CA ILE A 15 18.56 11.11 -4.73
C ILE A 15 17.91 9.82 -4.22
N PRO A 16 17.05 9.88 -3.20
CA PRO A 16 16.42 8.69 -2.68
C PRO A 16 15.45 8.11 -3.72
N PRO A 17 15.35 6.77 -3.84
CA PRO A 17 14.34 6.16 -4.68
C PRO A 17 12.94 6.51 -4.17
N ILE A 18 12.03 6.81 -5.09
CA ILE A 18 10.64 7.15 -4.78
C ILE A 18 9.75 5.99 -5.18
N LYS A 19 8.99 5.47 -4.21
CA LYS A 19 7.92 4.51 -4.45
C LYS A 19 6.57 5.22 -4.45
N VAL A 20 5.78 5.04 -5.48
CA VAL A 20 4.45 5.66 -5.65
C VAL A 20 3.39 4.58 -5.48
N VAL A 21 2.46 4.81 -4.55
CA VAL A 21 1.26 3.98 -4.36
C VAL A 21 0.03 4.77 -4.77
N VAL A 22 -0.88 4.14 -5.53
CA VAL A 22 -2.18 4.75 -5.83
C VAL A 22 -3.15 4.41 -4.71
N ASN A 23 -3.58 5.47 -4.02
CA ASN A 23 -4.52 5.40 -2.91
C ASN A 23 -5.94 5.81 -3.34
N CYS A 24 -6.95 5.25 -2.68
CA CYS A 24 -8.36 5.44 -2.99
C CYS A 24 -8.71 5.12 -4.45
N LEU A 25 -8.13 4.06 -5.01
CA LEU A 25 -8.45 3.64 -6.38
C LEU A 25 -9.89 3.10 -6.44
N ASP A 26 -10.75 3.78 -7.20
CA ASP A 26 -12.13 3.35 -7.41
C ASP A 26 -12.21 2.18 -8.41
N ALA A 27 -13.34 1.45 -8.39
CA ALA A 27 -13.56 0.30 -9.28
C ALA A 27 -14.05 0.69 -10.70
N THR A 28 -13.86 1.94 -11.11
CA THR A 28 -14.28 2.45 -12.42
C THR A 28 -13.22 2.19 -13.48
N ASN A 29 -13.63 2.19 -14.76
CA ASN A 29 -12.69 2.04 -15.87
C ASN A 29 -11.72 3.23 -15.96
N ASP A 30 -12.22 4.45 -15.75
CA ASP A 30 -11.42 5.66 -15.79
C ASP A 30 -10.31 5.65 -14.72
N ALA A 31 -10.63 5.19 -13.50
CA ALA A 31 -9.63 5.05 -12.44
C ALA A 31 -8.51 4.06 -12.83
N ARG A 32 -8.87 2.92 -13.43
CA ARG A 32 -7.89 1.94 -13.94
C ARG A 32 -7.03 2.53 -15.06
N GLN A 33 -7.63 3.25 -16.00
CA GLN A 33 -6.90 3.90 -17.09
C GLN A 33 -5.90 4.93 -16.58
N ILE A 34 -6.27 5.72 -15.56
CA ILE A 34 -5.36 6.68 -14.92
C ILE A 34 -4.20 5.96 -14.24
N HIS A 35 -4.47 4.89 -13.49
CA HIS A 35 -3.43 4.06 -12.87
C HIS A 35 -2.44 3.52 -13.92
N ASP A 36 -2.96 2.95 -15.01
CA ASP A 36 -2.12 2.38 -16.07
C ASP A 36 -1.32 3.47 -16.79
N ALA A 37 -1.90 4.64 -17.02
CA ALA A 37 -1.21 5.79 -17.60
C ALA A 37 -0.06 6.29 -16.70
N ILE A 38 -0.26 6.34 -15.38
CA ILE A 38 0.80 6.70 -14.43
C ILE A 38 1.95 5.68 -14.51
N ARG A 39 1.64 4.38 -14.56
CA ARG A 39 2.66 3.34 -14.71
C ARG A 39 3.46 3.46 -16.00
N VAL A 40 2.79 3.70 -17.12
CA VAL A 40 3.46 3.91 -18.42
C VAL A 40 4.35 5.15 -18.40
N THR A 41 3.86 6.25 -17.80
CA THR A 41 4.59 7.53 -17.72
C THR A 41 5.93 7.38 -16.99
N PHE A 42 6.00 6.53 -15.96
CA PHE A 42 7.20 6.34 -15.15
C PHE A 42 7.95 5.05 -15.44
N ALA A 43 7.58 4.29 -16.49
CA ALA A 43 8.18 2.99 -16.78
C ALA A 43 9.70 3.03 -16.98
N ASP A 44 10.20 4.11 -17.61
CA ASP A 44 11.63 4.30 -17.88
C ASP A 44 12.36 5.14 -16.80
N SER A 45 11.66 5.48 -15.71
CA SER A 45 12.25 6.27 -14.63
C SER A 45 13.22 5.43 -13.79
N LYS A 46 14.43 5.95 -13.57
CA LYS A 46 15.42 5.34 -12.67
C LYS A 46 15.20 5.73 -11.20
N GLU A 47 14.42 6.78 -10.96
CA GLU A 47 14.26 7.39 -9.64
C GLU A 47 12.88 7.11 -9.04
N ILE A 48 11.89 6.75 -9.87
CA ILE A 48 10.50 6.57 -9.49
C ILE A 48 10.03 5.17 -9.87
N GLU A 49 9.53 4.44 -8.89
CA GLU A 49 8.91 3.14 -9.03
C GLU A 49 7.41 3.28 -8.67
N VAL A 50 6.52 2.95 -9.61
CA VAL A 50 5.08 2.86 -9.34
C VAL A 50 4.74 1.44 -8.93
N LEU A 51 4.28 1.29 -7.69
CA LEU A 51 3.96 0.00 -7.09
C LEU A 51 2.78 -0.68 -7.79
N GLN A 52 2.78 -2.01 -7.82
CA GLN A 52 1.68 -2.85 -8.27
C GLN A 52 0.51 -2.83 -7.29
N SER A 53 0.83 -2.78 -5.99
CA SER A 53 -0.18 -2.70 -4.94
C SER A 53 -0.90 -1.37 -5.01
N THR A 54 -2.22 -1.43 -4.89
CA THR A 54 -3.08 -0.25 -4.79
C THR A 54 -3.91 -0.32 -3.52
N VAL A 55 -4.26 0.83 -2.97
CA VAL A 55 -5.21 0.90 -1.85
C VAL A 55 -6.57 1.29 -2.46
N PRO A 56 -7.54 0.36 -2.51
CA PRO A 56 -8.83 0.65 -3.12
C PRO A 56 -9.65 1.60 -2.25
N ALA A 57 -10.53 2.36 -2.88
CA ALA A 57 -11.56 3.10 -2.17
C ALA A 57 -12.52 2.11 -1.50
N SER A 58 -12.35 1.91 -0.19
CA SER A 58 -13.16 0.97 0.60
C SER A 58 -13.60 1.60 1.92
N VAL A 59 -14.83 1.29 2.32
CA VAL A 59 -15.45 1.77 3.57
C VAL A 59 -14.60 1.41 4.79
N VAL A 60 -13.91 0.26 4.76
CA VAL A 60 -13.07 -0.18 5.89
C VAL A 60 -11.95 0.81 6.21
N PHE A 61 -11.30 1.41 5.20
CA PHE A 61 -10.23 2.38 5.44
C PHE A 61 -10.77 3.69 6.03
N ARG A 62 -11.97 4.11 5.63
CA ARG A 62 -12.64 5.26 6.24
C ARG A 62 -13.06 4.97 7.69
N GLN A 63 -13.67 3.81 7.93
CA GLN A 63 -14.05 3.35 9.26
C GLN A 63 -12.84 3.25 10.20
N ALA A 64 -11.73 2.74 9.70
CA ALA A 64 -10.44 2.67 10.39
C ALA A 64 -9.98 4.05 10.85
N SER A 65 -9.96 5.03 9.95
CA SER A 65 -9.63 6.42 10.28
C SER A 65 -10.56 7.01 11.33
N THR A 66 -11.88 6.82 11.20
CA THR A 66 -12.86 7.33 12.18
C THR A 66 -12.67 6.71 13.57
N SER A 67 -12.28 5.44 13.63
CA SER A 67 -12.08 4.72 14.89
C SER A 67 -10.66 4.84 15.47
N GLY A 68 -9.74 5.54 14.79
CA GLY A 68 -8.34 5.65 15.21
C GLY A 68 -7.58 4.31 15.20
N MET A 69 -8.08 3.31 14.46
CA MET A 69 -7.48 1.98 14.36
C MET A 69 -6.94 1.74 12.96
N SER A 70 -5.92 0.88 12.83
CA SER A 70 -5.44 0.46 11.51
C SER A 70 -6.43 -0.49 10.83
N ALA A 71 -6.71 -0.29 9.54
CA ALA A 71 -7.73 -1.05 8.81
C ALA A 71 -7.50 -2.57 8.83
N HIS A 72 -6.24 -3.03 8.77
CA HIS A 72 -5.90 -4.44 8.86
C HIS A 72 -6.27 -5.10 10.21
N ARG A 73 -6.49 -4.32 11.27
CA ARG A 73 -6.98 -4.80 12.58
C ARG A 73 -8.51 -4.86 12.64
N ILE A 74 -9.20 -4.04 11.83
CA ILE A 74 -10.66 -4.03 11.74
C ILE A 74 -11.14 -5.16 10.82
N GLU A 75 -10.51 -5.29 9.65
CA GLU A 75 -10.86 -6.30 8.65
C GLU A 75 -9.64 -7.15 8.32
N TYR A 76 -9.37 -8.12 9.20
CA TYR A 76 -8.36 -9.12 8.96
C TYR A 76 -8.86 -10.31 8.13
N LYS A 77 -10.18 -10.56 8.11
CA LYS A 77 -10.81 -11.61 7.30
C LYS A 77 -11.51 -11.03 6.08
N GLN A 78 -11.47 -11.75 4.97
CA GLN A 78 -12.26 -11.38 3.80
C GLN A 78 -13.76 -11.56 4.09
N PRO A 79 -14.60 -10.53 3.88
CA PRO A 79 -16.06 -10.68 4.02
C PRO A 79 -16.61 -11.68 3.01
N SER A 80 -17.45 -12.62 3.46
CA SER A 80 -17.99 -13.70 2.61
C SER A 80 -18.83 -13.21 1.41
N ASN A 81 -19.39 -12.00 1.51
CA ASN A 81 -20.18 -11.37 0.46
C ASN A 81 -19.36 -10.54 -0.54
N ARG A 82 -18.03 -10.49 -0.40
CA ARG A 82 -17.16 -9.61 -1.19
C ARG A 82 -15.97 -10.37 -1.78
N ARG A 83 -15.80 -10.29 -3.10
CA ARG A 83 -14.63 -10.86 -3.80
C ARG A 83 -13.34 -10.08 -3.58
N ALA A 84 -13.44 -8.79 -3.28
CA ALA A 84 -12.27 -7.96 -3.04
C ALA A 84 -11.54 -8.40 -1.75
N PRO A 85 -10.21 -8.29 -1.72
CA PRO A 85 -9.38 -8.75 -0.60
C PRO A 85 -9.69 -7.99 0.71
N SER A 86 -9.31 -8.60 1.84
CA SER A 86 -9.41 -7.95 3.15
C SER A 86 -8.41 -6.79 3.28
N ALA A 87 -8.68 -5.85 4.18
CA ALA A 87 -7.73 -4.78 4.50
C ALA A 87 -6.38 -5.33 4.98
N LEU A 88 -6.36 -6.45 5.71
CA LEU A 88 -5.12 -7.14 6.06
C LEU A 88 -4.36 -7.59 4.83
N GLN A 89 -5.02 -8.25 3.88
CA GLN A 89 -4.36 -8.71 2.67
C GLN A 89 -3.79 -7.52 1.87
N ILE A 90 -4.57 -6.46 1.66
CA ILE A 90 -4.13 -5.25 0.92
C ILE A 90 -2.89 -4.63 1.57
N ILE A 91 -2.94 -4.39 2.88
CA ILE A 91 -1.83 -3.75 3.60
C ILE A 91 -0.61 -4.66 3.67
N ARG A 92 -0.80 -5.98 3.80
CA ARG A 92 0.28 -6.95 3.80
C ARG A 92 1.00 -7.01 2.46
N GLU A 93 0.26 -7.08 1.35
CA GLU A 93 0.83 -7.08 -0.01
C GLU A 93 1.61 -5.78 -0.27
N LEU A 94 1.03 -4.63 0.08
CA LEU A 94 1.72 -3.34 -0.01
C LEU A 94 2.99 -3.29 0.84
N ALA A 95 2.94 -3.77 2.08
CA ALA A 95 4.10 -3.78 2.97
C ALA A 95 5.23 -4.68 2.46
N ILE A 96 4.90 -5.85 1.90
CA ILE A 96 5.86 -6.77 1.27
C ILE A 96 6.52 -6.12 0.06
N GLU A 97 5.75 -5.41 -0.77
CA GLU A 97 6.28 -4.72 -1.95
C GLU A 97 7.19 -3.54 -1.57
N VAL A 98 6.83 -2.79 -0.52
CA VAL A 98 7.63 -1.67 -0.05
C VAL A 98 8.89 -2.16 0.67
N PHE A 99 8.79 -3.20 1.51
CA PHE A 99 9.85 -3.71 2.38
C PHE A 99 10.03 -5.24 2.23
N PRO A 100 10.56 -5.71 1.09
CA PRO A 100 10.68 -7.14 0.81
C PRO A 100 11.59 -7.88 1.80
N GLN A 101 12.53 -7.19 2.45
CA GLN A 101 13.41 -7.76 3.47
C GLN A 101 12.67 -8.25 4.72
N TRP A 102 11.41 -7.83 4.93
CA TRP A 102 10.58 -8.24 6.06
C TRP A 102 9.39 -9.09 5.63
N LYS A 103 9.44 -9.66 4.42
CA LYS A 103 8.35 -10.46 3.86
C LYS A 103 7.83 -11.53 4.81
N ASP A 104 8.72 -12.33 5.40
CA ASP A 104 8.33 -13.41 6.32
C ASP A 104 7.57 -12.89 7.55
N LEU A 105 7.95 -11.71 8.07
CA LEU A 105 7.28 -11.08 9.20
C LEU A 105 5.87 -10.60 8.82
N PHE A 106 5.70 -10.06 7.61
CA PHE A 106 4.39 -9.66 7.11
C PHE A 106 3.50 -10.86 6.78
N GLU A 107 4.06 -11.93 6.21
CA GLU A 107 3.33 -13.17 5.92
C GLU A 107 2.91 -13.89 7.21
N ALA A 108 3.70 -13.80 8.27
CA ALA A 108 3.34 -14.30 9.61
C ALA A 108 2.12 -13.58 10.21
N MET A 109 1.79 -12.36 9.76
CA MET A 109 0.53 -11.67 10.10
C MET A 109 -0.64 -12.29 9.32
N SER A 110 -1.00 -13.50 9.74
CA SER A 110 -2.19 -14.22 9.28
C SER A 110 -3.47 -13.71 9.96
N GLU A 111 -4.63 -14.11 9.45
CA GLU A 111 -5.92 -13.74 10.05
C GLU A 111 -6.01 -14.16 11.53
N SER A 112 -5.48 -15.34 11.88
CA SER A 112 -5.48 -15.86 13.24
C SER A 112 -4.52 -15.09 14.14
N ALA A 113 -3.35 -14.70 13.63
CA ALA A 113 -2.38 -13.87 14.35
C ALA A 113 -2.98 -12.50 14.70
N VAL A 114 -3.60 -11.82 13.72
CA VAL A 114 -4.24 -10.52 13.95
C VAL A 114 -5.45 -10.65 14.86
N ALA A 115 -6.27 -11.70 14.70
CA ALA A 115 -7.40 -11.96 15.58
C ALA A 115 -6.99 -12.11 17.05
N LYS A 116 -5.81 -12.69 17.32
CA LYS A 116 -5.25 -12.82 18.67
C LYS A 116 -4.86 -11.46 19.24
N ILE A 117 -4.11 -10.67 18.47
CA ILE A 117 -3.67 -9.31 18.87
C ILE A 117 -4.87 -8.42 19.20
N VAL A 118 -5.90 -8.40 18.33
CA VAL A 118 -7.09 -7.56 18.51
C VAL A 118 -7.92 -7.97 19.73
N LYS A 119 -7.87 -9.24 20.15
CA LYS A 119 -8.53 -9.72 21.36
C LYS A 119 -7.76 -9.38 22.63
N GLU A 120 -6.43 -9.32 22.56
CA GLU A 120 -5.56 -8.93 23.68
C GLU A 120 -5.60 -7.41 23.94
N ASP A 121 -5.84 -6.61 22.90
CA ASP A 121 -6.00 -5.14 22.98
C ASP A 121 -7.38 -4.69 23.54
N ARG A 122 -8.31 -5.60 23.86
CA ARG A 122 -9.67 -5.31 24.36
C ARG A 122 -9.86 -5.71 25.82
#